data_AF-A0A7W3PKD8-F1
#
_entry.id   AF-A0A7W3PKD8-F1
#
_cell.length_a   1.000
_cell.length_b   1.000
_cell.length_c   1.000
_cell.angle_alpha   90.00
_cell.angle_beta   90.00
_cell.angle_gamma   90.00
#
_symmetry.space_group_name_H-M   'P 1'
#
loop_
_entity.id
_entity.type
_entity.pdbx_description
1 polymer ?
#
loop_
_entity_poly.entity_id
_entity_poly.type
_entity_poly.pdbx_seq_one_letter_code
_entity_poly.pdbx_strand_id
1 'polypeptide(L)' 'MSDDKMTDDEKRHDQLTSAPNATESDAAPRIDVSHPREGVTRVDVRDDAEVRPGDVDD' A
#
# COMPACT_ATOMS: atom_id res chain seq x y z
N MET A 1 -2.47 21.73 15.76
CA MET A 1 -3.36 20.66 15.26
C MET A 1 -2.78 19.36 15.77
N SER A 2 -3.51 18.62 16.61
CA SER A 2 -3.01 17.45 17.31
C SER A 2 -3.00 16.22 16.40
N ASP A 3 -1.97 16.13 15.56
CA ASP A 3 -1.64 14.96 14.75
C ASP A 3 -1.09 13.79 15.61
N ASP A 4 -0.92 14.02 16.92
CA ASP A 4 -0.30 13.11 17.88
C ASP A 4 -1.20 11.94 18.32
N LYS A 5 -2.47 11.90 17.87
CA LYS A 5 -3.44 10.86 18.27
C LYS A 5 -3.62 9.74 17.26
N MET A 6 -3.20 9.93 16.01
CA MET A 6 -3.35 8.93 14.94
C MET A 6 -2.11 8.04 14.88
N THR A 7 -2.34 6.75 14.70
CA THR A 7 -1.29 5.79 14.36
C THR A 7 -0.71 6.08 12.98
N ASP A 8 0.48 5.55 12.68
CA ASP A 8 1.13 5.72 11.37
C ASP A 8 0.24 5.18 10.23
N ASP A 9 -0.45 4.08 10.46
CA ASP A 9 -1.41 3.50 9.52
C ASP A 9 -2.62 4.41 9.26
N GLU A 10 -3.15 5.05 10.29
CA GLU A 10 -4.26 6.00 10.15
C GLU A 10 -3.84 7.25 9.37
N LYS A 11 -2.62 7.76 9.63
CA LYS A 11 -2.07 8.91 8.89
C LYS A 11 -1.83 8.58 7.42
N ARG A 12 -1.29 7.39 7.15
CA ARG A 12 -1.08 6.89 5.78
C ARG A 12 -2.41 6.75 5.05
N HIS A 13 -3.42 6.17 5.70
CA HIS A 13 -4.75 6.01 5.12
C HIS A 13 -5.37 7.36 4.77
N ASP A 14 -5.40 8.31 5.71
CA ASP A 14 -5.91 9.67 5.50
C ASP A 14 -5.16 10.38 4.38
N GLN A 15 -3.82 10.29 4.37
CA GLN A 15 -3.00 10.88 3.32
C GLN A 15 -3.36 10.33 1.93
N LEU A 16 -3.54 9.01 1.80
CA LEU A 16 -3.84 8.36 0.52
C LEU A 16 -5.29 8.57 0.05
N THR A 17 -6.22 8.87 0.96
CA THR A 17 -7.63 9.14 0.64
C THR A 17 -7.99 10.62 0.53
N SER A 18 -7.05 11.52 0.85
CA SER A 18 -7.27 12.97 0.83
C SER A 18 -7.42 13.59 -0.56
N ALA A 19 -6.99 12.89 -1.62
CA ALA A 19 -6.99 13.41 -2.98
C ALA A 19 -8.41 13.39 -3.62
N PRO A 20 -8.73 14.34 -4.51
CA PRO A 20 -9.99 14.32 -5.24
C PRO A 20 -10.08 13.07 -6.12
N ASN A 21 -11.20 12.34 -6.00
CA ASN A 21 -11.45 11.03 -6.61
C ASN A 21 -10.65 9.85 -6.02
N ALA A 22 -9.93 10.05 -4.91
CA ALA A 22 -9.36 8.92 -4.18
C ALA A 22 -10.48 8.01 -3.64
N THR A 23 -10.19 6.73 -3.60
CA THR A 23 -11.07 5.67 -3.11
C THR A 23 -10.42 4.92 -1.95
N GLU A 24 -11.19 4.12 -1.22
CA GLU A 24 -10.63 3.25 -0.16
C GLU A 24 -9.58 2.25 -0.71
N SER A 25 -9.73 1.84 -1.97
CA SER A 25 -8.73 0.99 -2.67
C SER A 25 -7.36 1.67 -2.74
N ASP A 26 -7.30 3.01 -2.71
CA ASP A 26 -6.03 3.74 -2.76
C ASP A 26 -5.19 3.59 -1.48
N ALA A 27 -5.84 3.37 -0.34
CA ALA A 27 -5.18 3.11 0.93
C ALA A 27 -4.90 1.61 1.17
N ALA A 28 -5.42 0.72 0.32
CA ALA A 28 -5.22 -0.72 0.46
C ALA A 28 -3.74 -1.11 0.29
N PRO A 29 -3.22 -2.07 1.07
CA PRO A 29 -1.84 -2.52 0.91
C PRO A 29 -1.66 -3.22 -0.44
N ARG A 30 -0.66 -2.81 -1.22
CA ARG A 30 -0.39 -3.33 -2.57
C ARG A 30 0.80 -4.29 -2.66
N ILE A 31 1.57 -4.40 -1.59
CA ILE A 31 2.84 -5.12 -1.55
C ILE A 31 2.80 -6.13 -0.41
N ASP A 32 3.28 -7.35 -0.68
CA ASP A 32 3.60 -8.34 0.33
C ASP A 32 5.12 -8.36 0.56
N VAL A 33 5.52 -8.41 1.83
CA VAL A 33 6.93 -8.48 2.22
C VAL A 33 7.15 -9.78 2.97
N SER A 34 7.88 -10.70 2.34
CA SER A 34 8.18 -12.01 2.90
C SER A 34 9.67 -12.17 3.20
N HIS A 35 9.98 -13.02 4.18
CA HIS A 35 11.35 -13.30 4.62
C HIS A 35 11.64 -14.80 4.49
N PRO A 36 11.77 -15.33 3.26
CA PRO A 36 11.82 -16.77 3.02
C PRO A 36 13.09 -17.44 3.57
N ARG A 37 14.16 -16.69 3.81
CA ARG A 37 15.40 -17.15 4.43
C ARG A 37 16.09 -15.99 5.15
N GLU A 38 16.94 -16.31 6.12
CA GLU A 38 17.70 -15.31 6.87
C GLU A 38 18.50 -14.39 5.93
N GLY A 39 18.41 -13.09 6.18
CA GLY A 39 19.06 -12.06 5.36
C GLY A 39 18.41 -11.78 4.00
N VAL A 40 17.26 -12.40 3.68
CA VAL A 40 16.51 -12.13 2.45
C VAL A 40 15.14 -11.56 2.74
N THR A 41 14.92 -10.34 2.29
CA THR A 41 13.61 -9.70 2.21
C THR A 41 13.16 -9.75 0.75
N ARG A 42 12.09 -10.50 0.51
CA ARG A 42 11.42 -10.58 -0.78
C ARG A 42 10.21 -9.67 -0.75
N VAL A 43 10.05 -8.87 -1.80
CA VAL A 43 8.97 -7.89 -1.95
C VAL A 43 8.22 -8.26 -3.22
N ASP A 44 6.95 -8.62 -3.10
CA ASP A 44 6.08 -9.00 -4.21
C ASP A 44 4.89 -8.04 -4.29
N VAL A 45 4.41 -7.74 -5.50
CA VAL A 45 3.14 -7.01 -5.69
C VAL A 45 2.00 -7.99 -5.39
N ARG A 46 1.03 -7.59 -4.58
CA ARG A 46 -0.10 -8.46 -4.23
C ARG A 46 -0.99 -8.78 -5.42
N ASP A 47 -1.54 -10.00 -5.45
CA ASP A 47 -2.41 -10.49 -6.54
C ASP A 47 -3.75 -9.77 -6.63
N ASP A 48 -4.20 -9.19 -5.52
CA ASP A 48 -5.40 -8.39 -5.41
C ASP A 48 -5.15 -6.88 -5.52
N ALA A 49 -3.94 -6.45 -5.89
CA ALA A 49 -3.66 -5.05 -6.14
C ALA A 49 -4.37 -4.56 -7.42
N GLU A 50 -5.18 -3.50 -7.30
CA GLU A 50 -5.97 -2.95 -8.41
C GLU A 50 -5.11 -2.47 -9.60
N VAL A 51 -3.87 -2.02 -9.34
CA VAL A 51 -2.90 -1.60 -10.36
C VAL A 51 -1.61 -2.40 -10.19
N ARG A 52 -1.24 -3.16 -11.23
CA ARG A 52 -0.01 -3.96 -11.26
C ARG A 52 0.96 -3.42 -12.32
N PRO A 53 2.15 -2.93 -11.94
CA PRO A 53 3.15 -2.51 -12.90
C PRO A 53 3.73 -3.75 -13.61
N GLY A 54 3.57 -3.84 -14.93
CA GLY A 54 4.20 -4.87 -15.76
C GLY A 54 3.25 -5.81 -16.51
N ASP A 55 1.93 -5.69 -16.31
CA ASP A 55 0.99 -6.18 -17.31
C ASP A 55 1.13 -5.28 -18.54
N VAL A 56 1.87 -5.75 -19.54
CA VAL A 56 1.64 -5.30 -20.91
C VAL A 56 0.27 -5.85 -21.24
N ASP A 57 -0.73 -4.99 -21.40
CA ASP A 57 -1.87 -5.35 -22.24
C ASP A 57 -1.26 -5.83 -23.59
N ASP A 58 -1.35 -7.13 -23.89
CA ASP A 58 -0.91 -7.71 -25.17
C ASP A 58 -1.73 -7.12 -26.33
#